data_AF-A0A7W1AJ15-F1
#
_entry.id   AF-A0A7W1AJ15-F1
#
_cell.length_a   1.000
_cell.length_b   1.000
_cell.length_c   1.000
_cell.angle_alpha   90.00
_cell.angle_beta   90.00
_cell.angle_gamma   90.00
#
_symmetry.space_group_name_H-M   'P 1'
#
loop_
_entity.id
_entity.type
_entity.pdbx_description
1 polymer ?
#
loop_
_entity_poly.entity_id
_entity_poly.type
_entity_poly.pdbx_seq_one_letter_code
_entity_poly.pdbx_strand_id
1 'polypeptide(L)'
;MQQQMAIMLIAVGGVLLLGILILIARTWRQVDQGRAMIVNKMGAEPKVTFTGAIVLPIVNKMEIMDLSVKTIEVARKGKDGLICADNIRADIKVTFFVRVNKTVDDVLRVAQEIGCIRASQQQTLEELFQAKFSEALKTVG
;
A
#
# COMPACT_ATOMS: atom_id res chain seq x y z
N MET A 1 51.34 14.15 27.02
CA MET A 1 50.72 14.37 25.68
C MET A 1 50.24 13.09 25.01
N GLN A 2 51.06 12.05 24.89
CA GLN A 2 50.72 10.83 24.11
C GLN A 2 49.50 10.06 24.66
N GLN A 3 49.34 9.95 25.99
CA GLN A 3 48.16 9.32 26.60
C GLN A 3 46.86 10.11 26.41
N GLN A 4 46.90 11.44 26.40
CA GLN A 4 45.71 12.27 26.18
C GLN A 4 45.21 12.19 24.72
N MET A 5 46.12 12.10 23.74
CA MET A 5 45.76 11.91 22.32
C MET A 5 45.10 10.55 22.07
N ALA A 6 45.55 9.50 22.75
CA ALA A 6 44.96 8.16 22.63
C ALA A 6 43.51 8.13 23.17
N ILE A 7 43.26 8.75 24.33
CA ILE A 7 41.91 8.84 24.92
C ILE A 7 40.97 9.62 24.00
N MET A 8 41.45 10.70 23.37
CA MET A 8 40.65 11.50 22.44
C MET A 8 40.27 10.71 21.17
N LEU A 9 41.20 9.96 20.58
CA LEU A 9 40.93 9.11 19.41
C LEU A 9 39.91 8.00 19.73
N ILE A 10 40.03 7.36 20.90
CA ILE A 10 39.09 6.33 21.34
C ILE A 10 37.70 6.94 21.57
N ALA A 11 37.63 8.13 22.19
CA ALA A 11 36.37 8.83 22.42
C ALA A 11 35.68 9.23 21.10
N VAL A 12 36.43 9.79 20.14
CA VAL A 12 35.91 10.15 18.81
C VAL A 12 35.47 8.92 18.03
N GLY A 13 36.28 7.85 18.05
CA GLY A 13 35.92 6.57 17.44
C GLY A 13 34.65 5.97 18.04
N GLY A 14 34.51 6.02 19.37
CA GLY A 14 33.32 5.57 20.08
C GLY A 14 32.06 6.35 19.70
N VAL A 15 32.14 7.68 19.62
CA VAL A 15 31.02 8.54 19.21
C VAL A 15 30.61 8.29 17.75
N LEU A 16 31.57 8.11 16.84
CA LEU A 16 31.29 7.76 15.44
C LEU A 16 30.58 6.42 15.31
N LEU A 17 31.04 5.40 16.05
CA LEU A 17 30.43 4.06 16.05
C LEU A 17 28.98 4.12 16.56
N LEU A 18 28.74 4.84 17.65
CA LEU A 18 27.41 5.08 18.20
C LEU A 18 26.52 5.82 17.19
N GLY A 19 27.05 6.84 16.52
CA GLY A 19 26.34 7.57 15.47
C GLY A 19 25.89 6.66 14.31
N ILE A 20 26.77 5.76 13.86
CA ILE A 20 26.45 4.80 12.79
C ILE A 20 25.39 3.79 13.26
N LEU A 21 25.52 3.25 14.47
CA LEU A 21 24.53 2.31 15.03
C LEU A 21 23.14 2.95 15.13
N ILE A 22 23.06 4.19 15.58
CA ILE A 22 21.80 4.95 15.64
C ILE A 22 21.23 5.16 14.22
N LEU A 23 22.08 5.45 13.23
CA LEU A 23 21.66 5.66 11.85
C LEU A 23 21.10 4.38 11.21
N ILE A 24 21.74 3.23 11.46
CA ILE A 24 21.27 1.92 11.01
C ILE A 24 19.95 1.57 11.71
N ALA A 25 19.87 1.73 13.03
CA ALA A 25 18.65 1.48 13.79
C ALA A 25 17.46 2.33 13.31
N ARG A 26 17.72 3.58 12.90
CA ARG A 26 16.69 4.51 12.43
C ARG A 26 16.24 4.24 10.98
N THR A 27 17.07 3.61 10.17
CA THR A 27 16.80 3.32 8.74
C THR A 27 16.19 1.95 8.50
N TRP A 28 16.22 1.06 9.49
CA TRP A 28 15.56 -0.23 9.40
C TRP A 28 14.04 -0.10 9.60
N ARG A 29 13.27 -0.47 8.58
CA ARG A 29 11.80 -0.50 8.63
C ARG A 29 11.28 -1.89 8.31
N GLN A 30 10.55 -2.49 9.25
CA GLN A 30 9.87 -3.76 9.08
C GLN A 30 8.41 -3.52 8.66
N VAL A 31 7.83 -4.50 7.97
CA VAL A 31 6.45 -4.47 7.47
C VAL A 31 5.67 -5.61 8.10
N ASP A 32 4.44 -5.33 8.50
CA ASP A 32 3.53 -6.36 8.99
C ASP A 32 3.14 -7.33 7.88
N GLN A 33 2.88 -8.58 8.26
CA GLN A 33 2.34 -9.57 7.35
C GLN A 33 0.99 -9.10 6.78
N GLY A 34 0.87 -9.11 5.44
CA GLY A 34 -0.35 -8.64 4.77
C GLY A 34 -0.26 -7.20 4.26
N ARG A 35 0.85 -6.50 4.48
CA ARG A 35 1.16 -5.20 3.87
C ARG A 35 2.32 -5.33 2.89
N ALA A 36 2.33 -4.50 1.85
CA ALA A 36 3.47 -4.31 0.95
C ALA A 36 4.11 -2.96 1.22
N MET A 37 5.43 -2.91 1.26
CA MET A 37 6.19 -1.66 1.25
C MET A 37 6.71 -1.41 -0.15
N ILE A 38 6.50 -0.19 -0.62
CA ILE A 38 7.00 0.31 -1.89
C ILE A 38 8.02 1.39 -1.54
N VAL A 39 9.27 1.17 -1.93
CA VAL A 39 10.38 2.10 -1.69
C VAL A 39 10.75 2.73 -3.01
N ASN A 40 10.42 4.00 -3.16
CA ASN A 40 10.84 4.78 -4.31
C ASN A 40 12.25 5.31 -4.06
N LYS A 41 13.20 4.90 -4.90
CA LYS A 41 14.60 5.31 -4.83
C LYS A 41 14.86 6.38 -5.90
N MET A 42 15.71 7.36 -5.60
CA MET A 42 16.11 8.36 -6.59
C MET A 42 16.75 7.68 -7.83
N GLY A 43 16.09 7.81 -8.99
CA GLY A 43 16.63 7.38 -10.29
C GLY A 43 16.53 5.89 -10.62
N ALA A 44 15.84 5.08 -9.82
CA ALA A 44 15.64 3.65 -10.09
C ALA A 44 14.16 3.27 -10.00
N GLU A 45 13.81 2.12 -10.58
CA GLU A 45 12.46 1.58 -10.47
C GLU A 45 12.04 1.38 -9.01
N PRO A 46 10.78 1.67 -8.65
CA PRO A 46 10.29 1.48 -7.29
C PRO A 46 10.45 0.02 -6.86
N LYS A 47 11.07 -0.23 -5.72
CA LYS A 47 11.26 -1.58 -5.19
C LYS A 47 10.12 -1.96 -4.27
N VAL A 48 9.42 -3.05 -4.57
CA VAL A 48 8.41 -3.64 -3.68
C VAL A 48 9.07 -4.67 -2.76
N THR A 49 8.68 -4.67 -1.49
CA THR A 49 9.16 -5.63 -0.49
C THR A 49 8.06 -5.93 0.53
N PHE A 50 7.97 -7.20 0.95
CA PHE A 50 6.91 -7.69 1.84
C PHE A 50 7.37 -7.99 3.27
N THR A 51 8.67 -7.89 3.57
CA THR A 51 9.25 -8.26 4.87
C THR A 51 9.84 -7.04 5.58
N GLY A 52 10.73 -6.34 4.90
CA GLY A 52 11.39 -5.16 5.43
C GLY A 52 12.54 -4.74 4.52
N ALA A 53 12.83 -3.45 4.52
CA ALA A 53 13.90 -2.89 3.72
C ALA A 53 14.59 -1.77 4.48
N ILE A 54 15.85 -1.54 4.13
CA ILE A 54 16.57 -0.35 4.57
C ILE A 54 15.99 0.83 3.79
N VAL A 55 15.37 1.76 4.52
CA VAL A 55 14.79 2.98 3.97
C VAL A 55 15.57 4.16 4.50
N LEU A 56 16.28 4.85 3.61
CA LEU A 56 16.93 6.11 3.93
C LEU A 56 15.87 7.22 3.93
N PRO A 57 15.51 7.81 5.09
CA PRO A 57 14.36 8.71 5.22
C PRO A 57 14.52 10.03 4.45
N ILE A 58 15.75 10.40 4.08
CA ILE A 58 16.04 11.65 3.37
C ILE A 58 15.94 11.48 1.85
N VAL A 59 16.29 10.29 1.34
CA VAL A 59 16.47 10.04 -0.10
C VAL A 59 15.30 9.23 -0.68
N ASN A 60 14.73 8.32 0.10
CA ASN A 60 13.73 7.38 -0.38
C ASN A 60 12.35 7.70 0.19
N LYS A 61 11.33 7.69 -0.66
CA LYS A 61 9.93 7.75 -0.21
C LYS A 61 9.44 6.33 0.03
N MET A 62 8.91 6.08 1.23
CA MET A 62 8.32 4.80 1.60
C MET A 62 6.80 4.93 1.61
N GLU A 63 6.13 4.04 0.90
CA GLU A 63 4.68 3.91 0.91
C GLU A 63 4.30 2.50 1.33
N ILE A 64 3.21 2.38 2.08
CA ILE A 64 2.70 1.10 2.56
C ILE A 64 1.32 0.89 1.93
N MET A 65 1.11 -0.29 1.36
CA MET A 65 -0.17 -0.72 0.80
C MET A 65 -0.69 -1.93 1.58
N ASP A 66 -1.96 -1.89 1.95
CA ASP A 66 -2.63 -3.03 2.60
C ASP A 66 -3.09 -4.04 1.54
N LEU A 67 -2.69 -5.30 1.66
CA LEU A 67 -3.09 -6.42 0.79
C LEU A 67 -4.20 -7.28 1.40
N SER A 68 -4.83 -6.83 2.47
CA SER A 68 -5.99 -7.50 3.07
C SER A 68 -7.16 -7.54 2.08
N VAL A 69 -8.09 -8.47 2.27
CA VAL A 69 -9.32 -8.53 1.48
C VAL A 69 -10.21 -7.38 1.92
N LYS A 70 -10.80 -6.65 0.97
CA LYS A 70 -11.82 -5.63 1.22
C LYS A 70 -13.15 -6.12 0.70
N THR A 71 -14.18 -5.89 1.47
CA THR A 71 -15.55 -6.30 1.14
C THR A 71 -16.30 -5.07 0.63
N ILE A 72 -16.75 -5.11 -0.62
CA ILE A 72 -17.51 -4.03 -1.25
C ILE A 72 -18.93 -4.52 -1.44
N GLU A 73 -19.90 -3.86 -0.80
CA GLU A 73 -21.32 -4.19 -0.97
C GLU A 73 -21.99 -3.23 -1.93
N VAL A 74 -22.63 -3.77 -2.97
CA VAL A 74 -23.43 -2.99 -3.92
C VAL A 74 -24.86 -3.49 -3.86
N ALA A 75 -25.77 -2.59 -3.48
CA ALA A 75 -27.20 -2.87 -3.44
C ALA A 75 -27.95 -1.94 -4.39
N ARG A 76 -28.89 -2.51 -5.14
CA ARG A 76 -29.84 -1.81 -6.00
C ARG A 76 -31.23 -2.24 -5.59
N LYS A 77 -32.02 -1.30 -5.07
CA LYS A 77 -33.36 -1.57 -4.53
C LYS A 77 -34.34 -0.48 -4.94
N GLY A 78 -35.61 -0.86 -5.11
CA GLY A 78 -36.70 0.05 -5.37
C GLY A 78 -36.49 0.84 -6.66
N LYS A 79 -36.39 2.17 -6.58
CA LYS A 79 -36.29 3.05 -7.76
C LYS A 79 -35.03 2.79 -8.59
N ASP A 80 -33.93 2.42 -7.92
CA ASP A 80 -32.66 2.05 -8.56
C ASP A 80 -32.55 0.55 -8.85
N GLY A 81 -33.64 -0.22 -8.66
CA GLY A 81 -33.71 -1.63 -9.01
C GLY A 81 -33.51 -1.84 -10.51
N LEU A 82 -32.98 -3.02 -10.87
CA LEU A 82 -32.74 -3.38 -12.26
C LEU A 82 -34.08 -3.70 -12.94
N ILE A 83 -34.22 -3.30 -14.19
CA ILE A 83 -35.33 -3.72 -15.05
C ILE A 83 -34.79 -4.86 -15.90
N CYS A 84 -35.36 -6.04 -15.73
CA CYS A 84 -35.00 -7.21 -16.52
C CYS A 84 -35.64 -7.15 -17.91
N ALA A 85 -35.17 -7.97 -18.85
CA ALA A 85 -35.70 -8.07 -20.22
C ALA A 85 -37.22 -8.36 -20.32
N ASP A 86 -37.81 -8.95 -19.28
CA ASP A 86 -39.25 -9.24 -19.17
C ASP A 86 -40.06 -8.08 -18.55
N ASN A 87 -39.44 -6.91 -18.38
CA ASN A 87 -40.03 -5.71 -17.79
C ASN A 87 -40.42 -5.89 -16.30
N ILE A 88 -39.83 -6.87 -15.62
CA ILE A 88 -39.95 -7.05 -14.16
C ILE A 88 -38.83 -6.26 -13.47
N ARG A 89 -39.16 -5.65 -12.33
CA ARG A 89 -38.19 -4.94 -11.47
C ARG A 89 -37.59 -5.89 -10.44
N ALA A 90 -36.27 -6.04 -10.46
CA ALA A 90 -35.53 -6.88 -9.52
C ALA A 90 -34.67 -6.05 -8.57
N ASP A 91 -34.75 -6.38 -7.28
CA ASP A 91 -33.91 -5.84 -6.23
C ASP A 91 -32.76 -6.81 -5.95
N ILE A 92 -31.52 -6.33 -6.04
CA ILE A 92 -30.33 -7.18 -5.94
C ILE A 92 -29.37 -6.58 -4.92
N LYS A 93 -28.77 -7.44 -4.09
CA LYS A 93 -27.63 -7.12 -3.24
C LYS A 93 -26.50 -8.09 -3.56
N VAL A 94 -25.34 -7.57 -3.96
CA VAL A 94 -24.14 -8.36 -4.23
C VAL A 94 -23.01 -7.86 -3.34
N THR A 95 -22.22 -8.80 -2.83
CA THR A 95 -21.02 -8.53 -2.03
C THR A 95 -19.81 -9.02 -2.80
N PHE A 96 -18.88 -8.11 -3.09
CA PHE A 96 -17.63 -8.39 -3.79
C PHE A 96 -16.46 -8.43 -2.81
N PHE A 97 -15.58 -9.42 -2.95
CA PHE A 97 -14.34 -9.52 -2.17
C PHE A 97 -13.16 -9.18 -3.08
N VAL A 98 -12.51 -8.05 -2.83
CA VAL A 98 -11.42 -7.54 -3.67
C VAL A 98 -10.11 -7.56 -2.89
N ARG A 99 -9.04 -8.03 -3.52
CA ARG A 99 -7.68 -8.09 -2.96
C ARG A 99 -6.66 -7.89 -4.06
N VAL A 100 -5.54 -7.25 -3.72
CA VAL A 100 -4.34 -7.18 -4.56
C VAL A 100 -3.48 -8.41 -4.32
N ASN A 101 -2.98 -9.03 -5.38
CA ASN A 101 -2.11 -10.20 -5.29
C ASN A 101 -0.74 -9.83 -4.67
N LYS A 102 -0.14 -10.79 -3.97
CA LYS A 102 1.21 -10.66 -3.36
C LYS A 102 2.34 -10.85 -4.40
N THR A 103 2.25 -10.19 -5.54
CA THR A 103 3.29 -10.20 -6.59
C THR A 103 3.82 -8.80 -6.79
N VAL A 104 5.12 -8.67 -7.09
CA VAL A 104 5.78 -7.37 -7.26
C VAL A 104 5.09 -6.55 -8.35
N ASP A 105 4.82 -7.17 -9.49
CA ASP A 105 4.24 -6.49 -10.66
C ASP A 105 2.82 -5.99 -10.41
N ASP A 106 1.95 -6.83 -9.82
CA ASP A 106 0.56 -6.42 -9.52
C ASP A 106 0.51 -5.29 -8.49
N VAL A 107 1.39 -5.31 -7.47
CA VAL A 107 1.46 -4.24 -6.48
C VAL A 107 1.95 -2.94 -7.11
N LEU A 108 2.95 -2.99 -8.00
CA LEU A 108 3.41 -1.81 -8.73
C LEU A 108 2.32 -1.26 -9.65
N ARG A 109 1.61 -2.13 -10.38
CA ARG A 109 0.53 -1.74 -11.28
C ARG A 109 -0.59 -1.00 -10.52
N VAL A 110 -1.08 -1.59 -9.44
CA VAL A 110 -2.15 -0.98 -8.62
C VAL A 110 -1.68 0.32 -7.96
N ALA A 111 -0.42 0.38 -7.51
CA ALA A 111 0.15 1.59 -6.94
C ALA A 111 0.25 2.74 -7.96
N GLN A 112 0.52 2.43 -9.23
CA GLN A 112 0.58 3.42 -10.31
C GLN A 112 -0.80 3.86 -10.79
N GLU A 113 -1.77 2.94 -10.88
CA GLU A 113 -3.12 3.23 -11.40
C GLU A 113 -4.03 3.94 -10.38
N ILE A 114 -4.04 3.46 -9.13
CA ILE A 114 -4.98 3.92 -8.10
C ILE A 114 -4.25 4.73 -7.01
N GLY A 115 -2.99 4.38 -6.73
CA GLY A 115 -2.21 4.95 -5.63
C GLY A 115 -2.29 4.08 -4.36
N CYS A 116 -1.18 4.02 -3.61
CA CYS A 116 -1.04 3.16 -2.42
C CYS A 116 -2.09 3.44 -1.34
N ILE A 117 -2.35 4.72 -1.07
CA ILE A 117 -3.28 5.17 -0.04
C ILE A 117 -4.71 4.83 -0.44
N ARG A 118 -5.11 5.19 -1.67
CA ARG A 118 -6.46 4.97 -2.20
C ARG A 118 -6.78 3.49 -2.35
N ALA A 119 -5.84 2.69 -2.82
CA ALA A 119 -6.00 1.23 -2.92
C ALA A 119 -6.08 0.52 -1.55
N SER A 120 -5.62 1.17 -0.48
CA SER A 120 -5.72 0.64 0.88
C SER A 120 -6.99 1.09 1.60
N GLN A 121 -7.66 2.14 1.12
CA GLN A 121 -8.86 2.71 1.71
C GLN A 121 -10.12 2.09 1.11
N GLN A 122 -10.93 1.45 1.95
CA GLN A 122 -12.16 0.81 1.50
C GLN A 122 -13.16 1.79 0.88
N GLN A 123 -13.38 2.96 1.51
CA GLN A 123 -14.32 3.97 0.99
C GLN A 123 -13.95 4.43 -0.43
N THR A 124 -12.67 4.67 -0.70
CA THR A 124 -12.23 5.07 -2.05
C THR A 124 -12.42 3.96 -3.06
N LEU A 125 -12.19 2.71 -2.68
CA LEU A 125 -12.48 1.56 -3.54
C LEU A 125 -13.98 1.48 -3.84
N GLU A 126 -14.85 1.63 -2.83
CA GLU A 126 -16.30 1.65 -3.02
C GLU A 126 -16.72 2.71 -4.05
N GLU A 127 -16.24 3.94 -3.91
CA GLU A 127 -16.54 5.04 -4.85
C GLU A 127 -16.06 4.75 -6.29
N LEU A 128 -14.82 4.26 -6.45
CA LEU A 128 -14.23 3.94 -7.76
C LEU A 128 -14.99 2.81 -8.48
N PHE A 129 -15.36 1.77 -7.71
CA PHE A 129 -15.97 0.57 -8.26
C PHE A 129 -17.49 0.65 -8.35
N GLN A 130 -18.16 1.49 -7.55
CA GLN A 130 -19.62 1.66 -7.60
C GLN A 130 -20.08 2.14 -8.97
N ALA A 131 -19.33 3.05 -9.61
CA ALA A 131 -19.61 3.49 -10.98
C ALA A 131 -19.49 2.33 -11.99
N LYS A 132 -18.38 1.57 -11.93
CA LYS A 132 -18.10 0.46 -12.86
C LYS A 132 -19.05 -0.72 -12.68
N PHE A 133 -19.35 -1.10 -11.44
CA PHE A 133 -20.31 -2.16 -11.16
C PHE A 133 -21.75 -1.74 -11.47
N SER A 134 -22.10 -0.46 -11.28
CA SER A 134 -23.40 0.04 -11.70
C SER A 134 -23.60 0.01 -13.21
N GLU A 135 -22.53 0.20 -13.98
CA GLU A 135 -22.56 0.08 -15.44
C GLU A 135 -22.68 -1.39 -15.83
N ALA A 136 -21.83 -2.26 -15.28
CA ALA A 136 -21.85 -3.70 -15.56
C ALA A 136 -23.19 -4.36 -15.21
N LEU A 137 -23.81 -4.02 -14.07
CA LEU A 137 -25.10 -4.56 -13.67
C LEU A 137 -26.23 -4.15 -14.63
N LYS A 138 -26.16 -2.97 -15.26
CA LYS A 138 -27.14 -2.53 -16.26
C LYS A 138 -26.97 -3.23 -17.61
N THR A 139 -25.77 -3.70 -17.94
CA THR A 139 -25.51 -4.37 -19.22
C THR A 139 -25.92 -5.84 -19.21
N VAL A 140 -26.00 -6.46 -18.02
CA VAL A 140 -26.31 -7.89 -17.86
C VAL A 140 -27.82 -8.15 -17.73
N GLY A 141 -28.62 -7.17 -17.28
CA GLY A 141 -30.07 -7.26 -17.15
C GLY A 141 -30.81 -6.71 -18.37
#